data_AF-A0A6G4UEY7-F1
#
_entry.id   AF-A0A6G4UEY7-F1
#
_cell.length_a   1.000
_cell.length_b   1.000
_cell.length_c   1.000
_cell.angle_alpha   90.00
_cell.angle_beta   90.00
_cell.angle_gamma   90.00
#
_symmetry.space_group_name_H-M   'P 1'
#
loop_
_entity.id
_entity.type
_entity.pdbx_description
1 polymer ?
#
loop_
_entity_poly.entity_id
_entity_poly.type
_entity_poly.pdbx_seq_one_letter_code
_entity_poly.pdbx_strand_id
1 'polypeptide(L)'
;MAAQYGGLQGGRASVLVAYRQWVRRPNGTIKAGGSAFDVRLEEGPGGWEVTALHPARPGRAKREPGDLAQRVLAHDRIHLPPAAAADVRAGTLRPYPMRVLLALADDYEIDVSIVHTGHPRNVFGTTRLSDHTRMRAFDVWAVNGRRVIDAGTPGRLIDGFLRRAVAAGAYNVGGPRQLSGGSYFSDRVHRDHLHIAFNRDD
;
A
#
# COMPACT_ATOMS: atom_id res chain seq x y z
N MET A 1 13.09 -0.83 0.82
CA MET A 1 12.42 -0.27 -0.37
C MET A 1 11.38 -1.30 -0.78
N ALA A 2 10.15 -0.87 -1.05
CA ALA A 2 9.10 -1.75 -1.54
C ALA A 2 8.78 -1.32 -2.98
N ALA A 3 8.80 -2.27 -3.90
CA ALA A 3 8.29 -2.10 -5.24
C ALA A 3 7.17 -3.12 -5.41
N GLN A 4 6.02 -2.68 -5.91
CA GLN A 4 4.89 -3.54 -6.23
C GLN A 4 4.31 -3.17 -7.59
N TYR A 5 3.60 -4.08 -8.23
CA TYR A 5 2.72 -3.69 -9.33
C TYR A 5 1.55 -2.84 -8.83
N GLY A 6 1.26 -1.75 -9.54
CA GLY A 6 0.00 -0.99 -9.44
C GLY A 6 -0.93 -1.24 -10.63
N GLY A 7 -0.49 -2.04 -11.61
CA GLY A 7 -1.23 -2.36 -12.81
C GLY A 7 -0.39 -2.99 -13.92
N LEU A 8 -1.02 -3.84 -14.73
CA LEU A 8 -0.40 -4.49 -15.89
C LEU A 8 -1.48 -4.76 -16.95
N GLN A 9 -1.36 -4.16 -18.13
CA GLN A 9 -2.31 -4.35 -19.23
C GLN A 9 -1.67 -4.01 -20.58
N GLY A 10 -1.77 -4.92 -21.55
CA GLY A 10 -1.46 -4.66 -22.97
C GLY A 10 -0.07 -4.06 -23.21
N GLY A 11 0.98 -4.64 -22.60
CA GLY A 11 2.34 -4.12 -22.70
C GLY A 11 2.57 -2.82 -21.94
N ARG A 12 1.66 -2.41 -21.06
CA ARG A 12 1.82 -1.24 -20.17
C ARG A 12 1.80 -1.69 -18.73
N ALA A 13 2.61 -1.05 -17.90
CA ALA A 13 2.68 -1.34 -16.48
C ALA A 13 2.72 -0.08 -15.62
N SER A 14 2.30 -0.26 -14.38
CA SER A 14 2.47 0.68 -13.28
C SER A 14 3.24 -0.07 -12.20
N VAL A 15 4.36 0.48 -11.76
CA VAL A 15 5.14 -0.05 -10.64
C VAL A 15 5.21 1.02 -9.56
N LEU A 16 4.69 0.71 -8.38
CA LEU A 16 4.66 1.62 -7.24
C LEU A 16 5.92 1.40 -6.43
N VAL A 17 6.73 2.43 -6.30
CA VAL A 17 8.06 2.36 -5.69
C VAL A 17 8.07 3.25 -4.46
N ALA A 18 7.93 2.65 -3.28
CA ALA A 18 8.08 3.31 -1.99
C ALA A 18 9.54 3.25 -1.53
N TYR A 19 10.13 4.41 -1.25
CA TYR A 19 11.53 4.54 -0.90
C TYR A 19 11.75 5.39 0.36
N ARG A 20 12.89 5.15 1.00
CA ARG A 20 13.44 5.99 2.07
C ARG A 20 14.62 6.77 1.50
N GLN A 21 14.80 7.98 1.98
CA GLN A 21 15.85 8.91 1.56
C GLN A 21 16.48 9.51 2.81
N TRP A 22 17.79 9.70 2.77
CA TRP A 22 18.53 10.43 3.79
C TRP A 22 19.20 11.62 3.13
N VAL A 23 18.86 12.83 3.58
CA VAL A 23 19.42 14.08 3.06
C VAL A 23 20.34 14.66 4.12
N ARG A 24 21.62 14.82 3.78
CA ARG A 24 22.57 15.57 4.62
C ARG A 24 22.36 17.06 4.35
N ARG A 25 22.02 17.81 5.39
CA ARG A 25 21.91 19.28 5.34
C ARG A 25 23.30 19.93 5.42
N PRO A 26 23.42 21.22 5.01
CA PRO A 26 24.68 21.95 5.13
C PRO A 26 25.27 21.98 6.55
N ASN A 27 24.42 21.99 7.58
CA ASN A 27 24.85 21.94 8.99
C ASN A 27 25.27 20.53 9.47
N GLY A 28 25.45 19.57 8.57
CA GLY A 28 25.86 18.20 8.88
C GLY A 28 24.73 17.28 9.36
N THR A 29 23.54 17.79 9.69
CA THR A 29 22.42 16.94 10.16
C THR A 29 21.87 16.06 9.03
N ILE A 30 21.57 14.80 9.35
CA ILE A 30 20.90 13.88 8.42
C ILE A 30 19.39 13.91 8.68
N LYS A 31 18.62 14.27 7.64
CA LYS A 31 17.16 14.18 7.65
C LYS A 31 16.74 12.89 6.96
N ALA A 32 16.14 11.96 7.72
CA ALA A 32 15.42 10.84 7.13
C ALA A 32 14.09 11.30 6.52
N GLY A 33 13.72 10.70 5.41
CA GLY A 33 12.50 10.99 4.65
C GLY A 33 12.33 9.94 3.55
N GLY A 34 11.77 10.36 2.43
CA GLY A 34 11.47 9.51 1.28
C GLY A 34 10.08 9.80 0.75
N SER A 35 9.67 9.08 -0.28
CA SER A 35 8.36 9.23 -0.91
C SER A 35 7.94 7.92 -1.58
N ALA A 36 6.96 7.99 -2.48
CA ALA A 36 6.65 6.95 -3.43
C ALA A 36 6.53 7.52 -4.86
N PHE A 37 6.76 6.68 -5.86
CA PHE A 37 6.47 6.98 -7.26
C PHE A 37 5.55 5.91 -7.83
N ASP A 38 4.59 6.32 -8.64
CA ASP A 38 3.98 5.46 -9.66
C ASP A 38 4.80 5.61 -10.95
N VAL A 39 5.56 4.56 -11.27
CA VAL A 39 6.42 4.46 -12.45
C VAL A 39 5.62 3.83 -13.57
N ARG A 40 5.42 4.56 -14.67
CA ARG A 40 4.75 4.07 -15.87
C ARG A 40 5.77 3.43 -16.79
N LEU A 41 5.47 2.23 -17.26
CA LEU A 41 6.29 1.52 -18.23
C LEU A 41 5.47 1.11 -19.44
N GLU A 42 6.14 1.04 -20.59
CA GLU A 42 5.64 0.46 -21.83
C GLU A 42 6.65 -0.55 -22.38
N GLU A 43 6.15 -1.64 -22.94
CA GLU A 43 6.94 -2.71 -23.55
C GLU A 43 7.26 -2.32 -24.99
N GLY A 44 8.56 -2.17 -25.28
CA GLY A 44 9.10 -1.92 -26.59
C GLY A 44 9.95 -3.09 -27.11
N PRO A 45 10.55 -2.96 -28.31
CA PRO A 45 11.38 -4.02 -28.91
C PRO A 45 12.58 -4.44 -28.05
N GLY A 46 13.08 -3.56 -27.18
CA GLY A 46 14.20 -3.79 -26.28
C GLY A 46 13.80 -4.17 -24.85
N GLY A 47 12.51 -4.35 -24.56
CA GLY A 47 11.97 -4.59 -23.22
C GLY A 47 11.18 -3.41 -22.66
N TRP A 48 11.06 -3.36 -21.33
CA TRP A 48 10.28 -2.33 -20.64
C TRP A 48 11.02 -1.00 -20.54
N GLU A 49 10.38 0.08 -20.98
CA GLU A 49 10.90 1.44 -20.92
C GLU A 49 10.04 2.30 -19.98
N VAL A 50 10.69 3.17 -19.18
CA VAL A 50 9.97 4.11 -18.31
C VAL A 50 9.46 5.28 -19.15
N THR A 51 8.14 5.47 -19.17
CA THR A 51 7.49 6.54 -19.95
C THR A 51 7.02 7.71 -19.09
N ALA A 52 6.78 7.49 -17.79
CA ALA A 52 6.44 8.57 -16.86
C ALA A 52 6.76 8.23 -15.41
N LEU A 53 6.97 9.27 -14.60
CA LEU A 53 7.11 9.19 -13.15
C LEU A 53 6.07 10.09 -12.50
N HIS A 54 5.20 9.51 -11.67
CA HIS A 54 4.20 10.25 -10.90
C HIS A 54 4.56 10.21 -9.41
N PRO A 55 5.17 11.27 -8.86
CA PRO A 55 5.48 11.32 -7.43
C PRO A 55 4.21 11.33 -6.59
N ALA A 56 4.25 10.65 -5.45
CA ALA A 56 3.25 10.80 -4.41
C ALA A 56 3.14 12.26 -3.97
N ARG A 57 1.90 12.72 -3.74
CA ARG A 57 1.59 14.08 -3.29
C ARG A 57 0.69 14.05 -2.06
N PRO A 58 1.21 13.63 -0.88
CA PRO A 58 0.45 13.69 0.37
C PRO A 58 -0.08 15.09 0.64
N GLY A 59 -1.25 15.18 1.25
CA GLY A 59 -1.80 16.44 1.74
C GLY A 59 -0.93 17.08 2.83
N ARG A 60 -1.20 18.35 3.15
CA ARG A 60 -0.52 19.02 4.26
C ARG A 60 -0.84 18.29 5.57
N ALA A 61 0.19 17.99 6.35
CA ALA A 61 0.01 17.40 7.68
C ALA A 61 -0.88 18.29 8.54
N LYS A 62 -1.88 17.69 9.19
CA LYS A 62 -2.68 18.36 10.20
C LYS A 62 -1.85 18.56 11.46
N ARG A 63 -2.08 19.67 12.16
CA ARG A 63 -1.45 19.94 13.46
C ARG A 63 -1.86 18.89 14.48
N GLU A 64 -3.14 18.49 14.41
CA GLU A 64 -3.74 17.41 15.19
C GLU A 64 -4.47 16.46 14.22
N PRO A 65 -3.84 15.34 13.80
CA PRO A 65 -4.43 14.43 12.82
C PRO A 65 -5.54 13.53 13.41
N GLY A 66 -5.84 13.67 14.70
CA GLY A 66 -6.81 12.86 15.46
C GLY A 66 -6.20 11.58 16.04
N ASP A 67 -6.83 11.05 17.08
CA ASP A 67 -6.33 9.92 17.88
C ASP A 67 -6.05 8.67 17.04
N LEU A 68 -6.92 8.36 16.08
CA LEU A 68 -6.78 7.19 15.23
C LEU A 68 -5.52 7.25 14.37
N ALA A 69 -5.25 8.39 13.74
CA ALA A 69 -4.05 8.59 12.95
C ALA A 69 -2.79 8.56 13.83
N GLN A 70 -2.85 9.16 15.02
CA GLN A 70 -1.74 9.10 15.99
C GLN A 70 -1.43 7.67 16.41
N ARG A 71 -2.46 6.87 16.73
CA ARG A 71 -2.30 5.45 17.09
C ARG A 71 -1.65 4.66 15.97
N VAL A 72 -2.09 4.83 14.72
CA VAL A 72 -1.47 4.16 13.56
C VAL A 72 0.00 4.57 13.40
N LEU A 73 0.29 5.87 13.51
CA LEU A 73 1.65 6.39 13.35
C LEU A 73 2.62 5.95 14.45
N ALA A 74 2.09 5.68 15.65
CA ALA A 74 2.86 5.29 16.84
C ALA A 74 2.88 3.78 17.08
N HIS A 75 2.21 2.97 16.25
CA HIS A 75 2.11 1.53 16.48
C HIS A 75 3.38 0.80 16.07
N ASP A 76 4.05 0.13 17.01
CA ASP A 76 5.34 -0.52 16.76
C ASP A 76 5.29 -1.67 15.74
N ARG A 77 4.11 -2.26 15.54
CA ARG A 77 3.89 -3.33 14.55
C ARG A 77 3.34 -2.85 13.20
N ILE A 78 3.17 -1.54 12.99
CA ILE A 78 2.74 -0.98 11.70
C ILE A 78 3.91 -0.18 11.12
N HIS A 79 4.54 -0.71 10.08
CA HIS A 79 5.63 -0.05 9.40
C HIS A 79 5.15 0.70 8.18
N LEU A 80 5.12 2.03 8.27
CA LEU A 80 4.75 2.91 7.17
C LEU A 80 5.99 3.43 6.44
N PRO A 81 6.04 3.36 5.10
CA PRO A 81 7.01 4.14 4.34
C PRO A 81 6.68 5.63 4.46
N PRO A 82 7.66 6.51 4.20
CA PRO A 82 7.50 7.95 4.39
C PRO A 82 6.25 8.57 3.73
N ALA A 83 5.90 8.16 2.50
CA ALA A 83 4.71 8.65 1.80
C ALA A 83 3.41 8.20 2.50
N ALA A 84 3.28 6.93 2.87
CA ALA A 84 2.11 6.43 3.58
C ALA A 84 1.96 7.09 4.96
N ALA A 85 3.06 7.29 5.69
CA ALA A 85 3.05 8.03 6.95
C ALA A 85 2.64 9.50 6.76
N ALA A 86 2.99 10.13 5.63
CA ALA A 86 2.55 11.48 5.31
C ALA A 86 1.06 11.54 4.98
N ASP A 87 0.51 10.56 4.26
CA ASP A 87 -0.93 10.44 4.00
C ASP A 87 -1.73 10.29 5.30
N VAL A 88 -1.26 9.47 6.25
CA VAL A 88 -1.89 9.33 7.57
C VAL A 88 -1.84 10.66 8.34
N ARG A 89 -0.71 11.38 8.32
CA ARG A 89 -0.58 12.71 8.97
C ARG A 89 -1.46 13.79 8.32
N ALA A 90 -1.80 13.66 7.04
CA ALA A 90 -2.73 14.57 6.39
C ALA A 90 -4.17 14.43 6.95
N GLY A 91 -4.49 13.28 7.55
CA GLY A 91 -5.76 13.04 8.23
C GLY A 91 -6.97 13.13 7.29
N THR A 92 -6.79 12.71 6.03
CA THR A 92 -7.84 12.60 5.01
C THR A 92 -8.26 11.15 4.76
N LEU A 93 -7.50 10.17 5.29
CA LEU A 93 -7.84 8.76 5.18
C LEU A 93 -9.16 8.46 5.87
N ARG A 94 -9.97 7.56 5.28
CA ARG A 94 -11.19 7.09 5.95
C ARG A 94 -10.83 6.38 7.25
N PRO A 95 -11.62 6.53 8.33
CA PRO A 95 -11.30 5.90 9.61
C PRO A 95 -11.30 4.37 9.57
N TYR A 96 -12.22 3.76 8.82
CA TYR A 96 -12.41 2.31 8.86
C TYR A 96 -11.16 1.48 8.50
N PRO A 97 -10.47 1.74 7.36
CA PRO A 97 -9.20 1.06 7.06
C PRO A 97 -8.15 1.19 8.17
N MET A 98 -8.04 2.36 8.81
CA MET A 98 -7.08 2.57 9.90
C MET A 98 -7.44 1.79 11.16
N ARG A 99 -8.73 1.68 11.50
CA ARG A 99 -9.20 0.84 12.61
C ARG A 99 -8.87 -0.63 12.36
N VAL A 100 -9.11 -1.11 11.14
CA VAL A 100 -8.79 -2.49 10.77
C VAL A 100 -7.28 -2.73 10.75
N LEU A 101 -6.49 -1.77 10.25
CA LEU A 101 -5.03 -1.88 10.29
C LEU A 101 -4.49 -2.02 11.72
N LEU A 102 -5.04 -1.26 12.68
CA LEU A 102 -4.73 -1.43 14.10
C LEU A 102 -5.16 -2.80 14.64
N ALA A 103 -6.38 -3.25 14.33
CA ALA A 103 -6.88 -4.55 14.79
C ALA A 103 -6.07 -5.73 14.21
N LEU A 104 -5.58 -5.61 12.99
CA LEU A 104 -4.65 -6.61 12.42
C LEU A 104 -3.29 -6.56 13.13
N ALA A 105 -2.85 -5.39 13.56
CA ALA A 105 -1.55 -5.23 14.22
C ALA A 105 -1.50 -5.84 15.64
N ASP A 106 -2.65 -6.20 16.21
CA ASP A 106 -2.73 -7.00 17.45
C ASP A 106 -2.10 -8.40 17.27
N ASP A 107 -2.20 -8.96 16.06
CA ASP A 107 -1.77 -10.32 15.74
C ASP A 107 -0.55 -10.36 14.77
N TYR A 108 -0.34 -9.28 14.01
CA TYR A 108 0.64 -9.23 12.91
C TYR A 108 1.57 -8.01 12.99
N GLU A 109 2.82 -8.18 12.56
CA GLU A 109 3.65 -7.08 12.08
C GLU A 109 3.31 -6.83 10.61
N ILE A 110 3.08 -5.57 10.25
CA ILE A 110 2.50 -5.18 8.96
C ILE A 110 3.40 -4.16 8.30
N ASP A 111 4.05 -4.55 7.21
CA ASP A 111 4.81 -3.65 6.37
C ASP A 111 3.93 -3.14 5.23
N VAL A 112 3.44 -1.92 5.40
CA VAL A 112 2.60 -1.22 4.42
C VAL A 112 3.47 -0.71 3.28
N SER A 113 2.92 -0.66 2.08
CA SER A 113 3.54 -0.02 0.92
C SER A 113 2.84 1.28 0.56
N ILE A 114 1.53 1.23 0.33
CA ILE A 114 0.73 2.35 -0.17
C ILE A 114 -0.62 2.41 0.56
N VAL A 115 -1.10 3.62 0.85
CA VAL A 115 -2.43 3.85 1.44
C VAL A 115 -3.28 4.76 0.56
N HIS A 116 -2.68 5.82 -0.01
CA HIS A 116 -3.41 6.76 -0.86
C HIS A 116 -2.55 7.30 -2.01
N THR A 117 -1.51 8.08 -1.71
CA THR A 117 -0.69 8.73 -2.74
C THR A 117 0.44 7.82 -3.21
N GLY A 118 0.87 8.02 -4.47
CA GLY A 118 1.79 7.11 -5.15
C GLY A 118 1.12 5.91 -5.79
N HIS A 119 -0.22 5.85 -5.80
CA HIS A 119 -1.03 4.89 -6.55
C HIS A 119 -1.70 5.56 -7.77
N PRO A 120 -1.90 4.86 -8.89
CA PRO A 120 -2.76 5.28 -9.99
C PRO A 120 -4.14 5.76 -9.52
N ARG A 121 -4.62 6.88 -10.10
CA ARG A 121 -5.93 7.45 -9.73
C ARG A 121 -7.08 6.45 -9.95
N ASN A 122 -7.05 5.76 -11.08
CA ASN A 122 -8.01 4.72 -11.43
C ASN A 122 -7.36 3.35 -11.28
N VAL A 123 -8.20 2.31 -11.18
CA VAL A 123 -7.73 0.95 -11.46
C VAL A 123 -7.12 0.94 -12.84
N PHE A 124 -5.90 0.42 -12.94
CA PHE A 124 -5.04 0.63 -14.09
C PHE A 124 -5.72 0.21 -15.40
N GLY A 125 -5.62 1.09 -16.41
CA GLY A 125 -6.25 0.90 -17.71
C GLY A 125 -7.78 1.00 -17.74
N THR A 126 -8.41 1.46 -16.66
CA THR A 126 -9.87 1.66 -16.58
C THR A 126 -10.24 3.10 -16.18
N THR A 127 -11.54 3.42 -16.26
CA THR A 127 -12.13 4.66 -15.74
C THR A 127 -12.61 4.54 -14.28
N ARG A 128 -12.56 3.33 -13.70
CA ARG A 128 -13.02 3.09 -12.33
C ARG A 128 -11.98 3.63 -11.35
N LEU A 129 -12.39 4.54 -10.45
CA LEU A 129 -11.49 5.02 -9.40
C LEU A 129 -10.93 3.85 -8.57
N SER A 130 -9.66 3.97 -8.17
CA SER A 130 -9.04 3.06 -7.20
C SER A 130 -9.58 3.31 -5.79
N ASP A 131 -9.57 2.28 -4.95
CA ASP A 131 -9.91 2.41 -3.54
C ASP A 131 -8.85 3.18 -2.73
N HIS A 132 -7.59 3.17 -3.19
CA HIS A 132 -6.58 4.09 -2.66
C HIS A 132 -6.95 5.54 -2.91
N THR A 133 -7.45 5.87 -4.10
CA THR A 133 -7.94 7.22 -4.42
C THR A 133 -9.16 7.61 -3.60
N ARG A 134 -10.02 6.65 -3.28
CA ARG A 134 -11.15 6.85 -2.35
C ARG A 134 -10.74 6.82 -0.88
N MET A 135 -9.44 6.69 -0.58
CA MET A 135 -8.88 6.72 0.77
C MET A 135 -9.44 5.61 1.67
N ARG A 136 -9.75 4.45 1.07
CA ARG A 136 -10.42 3.32 1.75
C ARG A 136 -9.70 1.99 1.56
N ALA A 137 -8.40 2.04 1.27
CA ALA A 137 -7.57 0.86 1.08
C ALA A 137 -6.17 1.04 1.65
N PHE A 138 -5.49 -0.07 1.87
CA PHE A 138 -4.05 -0.13 2.10
C PHE A 138 -3.47 -1.38 1.44
N ASP A 139 -2.22 -1.26 1.01
CA ASP A 139 -1.44 -2.36 0.46
C ASP A 139 -0.33 -2.78 1.43
N VAL A 140 -0.10 -4.08 1.51
CA VAL A 140 0.88 -4.70 2.41
C VAL A 140 1.86 -5.55 1.59
N TRP A 141 3.15 -5.28 1.69
CA TRP A 141 4.18 -6.02 0.94
C TRP A 141 4.92 -7.07 1.79
N ALA A 142 4.81 -7.00 3.11
CA ALA A 142 5.27 -8.04 4.02
C ALA A 142 4.40 -8.16 5.29
N VAL A 143 4.32 -9.38 5.82
CA VAL A 143 3.61 -9.70 7.07
C VAL A 143 4.58 -10.49 7.96
N ASN A 144 4.74 -10.11 9.23
CA ASN A 144 5.68 -10.75 10.18
C ASN A 144 7.11 -10.85 9.61
N GLY A 145 7.57 -9.78 8.95
CA GLY A 145 8.87 -9.70 8.28
C GLY A 145 9.01 -10.59 7.04
N ARG A 146 7.96 -11.29 6.60
CA ARG A 146 7.95 -12.18 5.43
C ARG A 146 7.34 -11.46 4.23
N ARG A 147 8.12 -11.28 3.17
CA ARG A 147 7.67 -10.60 1.94
C ARG A 147 6.64 -11.45 1.21
N VAL A 148 5.57 -10.82 0.73
CA VAL A 148 4.50 -11.52 0.00
C VAL A 148 5.03 -12.22 -1.26
N ILE A 149 5.95 -11.57 -1.98
CA ILE A 149 6.57 -12.10 -3.20
C ILE A 149 7.52 -13.28 -2.97
N ASP A 150 8.03 -13.46 -1.75
CA ASP A 150 9.03 -14.48 -1.47
C ASP A 150 8.40 -15.87 -1.49
N ALA A 151 8.94 -16.78 -2.32
CA ALA A 151 8.49 -18.16 -2.42
C ALA A 151 8.63 -18.93 -1.10
N GLY A 152 9.52 -18.50 -0.21
CA GLY A 152 9.69 -19.06 1.13
C GLY A 152 8.66 -18.57 2.16
N THR A 153 7.81 -17.60 1.82
CA THR A 153 6.77 -17.10 2.72
C THR A 153 5.68 -18.15 2.91
N PRO A 154 5.39 -18.60 4.14
CA PRO A 154 4.38 -19.64 4.36
C PRO A 154 3.00 -19.20 3.87
N GLY A 155 2.39 -19.97 2.98
CA GLY A 155 1.06 -19.64 2.46
C GLY A 155 0.01 -19.45 3.55
N ARG A 156 0.06 -20.27 4.62
CA ARG A 156 -0.84 -20.15 5.78
C ARG A 156 -0.77 -18.79 6.48
N LEU A 157 0.38 -18.12 6.48
CA LEU A 157 0.55 -16.80 7.07
C LEU A 157 -0.24 -15.76 6.27
N ILE A 158 -0.04 -15.76 4.95
CA ILE A 158 -0.72 -14.84 4.04
C ILE A 158 -2.23 -15.11 4.02
N ASP A 159 -2.65 -16.37 3.95
CA ASP A 159 -4.08 -16.71 3.98
C ASP A 159 -4.74 -16.33 5.29
N GLY A 160 -4.04 -16.54 6.42
CA GLY A 160 -4.50 -16.13 7.74
C GLY A 160 -4.74 -14.63 7.82
N PHE A 161 -3.78 -13.84 7.33
CA PHE A 161 -3.89 -12.39 7.24
C PHE A 161 -5.09 -11.95 6.39
N LEU A 162 -5.24 -12.49 5.17
CA LEU A 162 -6.34 -12.16 4.27
C LEU A 162 -7.71 -12.52 4.86
N ARG A 163 -7.82 -13.70 5.48
CA ARG A 163 -9.05 -14.12 6.19
C ARG A 163 -9.38 -13.20 7.35
N ARG A 164 -8.37 -12.77 8.12
CA ARG A 164 -8.57 -11.82 9.22
C ARG A 164 -9.04 -10.46 8.72
N ALA A 165 -8.50 -9.98 7.59
CA ALA A 165 -8.95 -8.75 6.95
C ALA A 165 -10.42 -8.83 6.50
N VAL A 166 -10.84 -9.94 5.87
CA VAL A 166 -12.26 -10.16 5.51
C VAL A 166 -13.15 -10.29 6.75
N ALA A 167 -12.70 -10.98 7.80
CA ALA A 167 -13.43 -11.06 9.07
C ALA A 167 -13.58 -9.68 9.73
N ALA A 168 -12.62 -8.77 9.52
CA ALA A 168 -12.71 -7.37 9.90
C ALA A 168 -13.49 -6.50 8.88
N GLY A 169 -14.10 -7.12 7.85
CA GLY A 169 -15.01 -6.48 6.90
C GLY A 169 -14.39 -5.87 5.65
N ALA A 170 -13.17 -6.29 5.28
CA ALA A 170 -12.65 -5.98 3.96
C ALA A 170 -13.53 -6.64 2.87
N TYR A 171 -13.99 -5.85 1.90
CA TYR A 171 -14.89 -6.32 0.85
C TYR A 171 -14.14 -6.72 -0.44
N ASN A 172 -12.94 -6.17 -0.64
CA ASN A 172 -12.11 -6.40 -1.80
C ASN A 172 -10.68 -6.68 -1.33
N VAL A 173 -10.27 -7.94 -1.45
CA VAL A 173 -9.06 -8.50 -0.85
C VAL A 173 -8.25 -9.23 -1.91
N GLY A 174 -7.17 -8.59 -2.35
CA GLY A 174 -6.27 -9.09 -3.40
C GLY A 174 -5.04 -9.75 -2.80
N GLY A 175 -4.59 -10.87 -3.37
CA GLY A 175 -3.34 -11.50 -2.92
C GLY A 175 -2.78 -12.51 -3.91
N PRO A 176 -1.65 -13.18 -3.57
CA PRO A 176 -0.89 -14.01 -4.50
C PRO A 176 -1.57 -15.34 -4.83
N ARG A 177 -2.60 -15.74 -4.06
CA ARG A 177 -3.38 -16.96 -4.26
C ARG A 177 -4.86 -16.67 -4.12
N GLN A 178 -5.65 -17.30 -4.99
CA GLN A 178 -7.11 -17.21 -4.91
C GLN A 178 -7.61 -18.01 -3.70
N LEU A 179 -8.36 -17.34 -2.82
CA LEU A 179 -9.11 -17.98 -1.74
C LEU A 179 -10.59 -18.13 -2.11
N SER A 180 -11.27 -19.05 -1.44
CA SER A 180 -12.72 -19.23 -1.57
C SER A 180 -13.49 -18.09 -0.92
N GLY A 181 -14.43 -17.47 -1.64
CA GLY A 181 -15.31 -16.42 -1.14
C GLY A 181 -15.35 -15.19 -2.05
N GLY A 182 -16.46 -14.45 -2.02
CA GLY A 182 -16.70 -13.34 -2.96
C GLY A 182 -15.83 -12.09 -2.76
N SER A 183 -15.16 -11.97 -1.61
CA SER A 183 -14.28 -10.82 -1.31
C SER A 183 -12.86 -10.99 -1.85
N TYR A 184 -12.45 -12.20 -2.21
CA TYR A 184 -11.08 -12.51 -2.58
C TYR A 184 -10.86 -12.49 -4.09
N PHE A 185 -9.71 -11.96 -4.51
CA PHE A 185 -9.25 -12.08 -5.87
C PHE A 185 -7.74 -12.28 -5.94
N SER A 186 -7.26 -12.85 -7.05
CA SER A 186 -5.85 -12.99 -7.35
C SER A 186 -5.63 -12.81 -8.85
N ASP A 187 -4.64 -12.01 -9.22
CA ASP A 187 -4.26 -11.74 -10.60
C ASP A 187 -2.73 -11.62 -10.72
N ARG A 188 -2.23 -11.08 -11.83
CA ARG A 188 -0.78 -10.88 -12.02
C ARG A 188 -0.23 -9.70 -11.23
N VAL A 189 -1.06 -8.72 -10.87
CA VAL A 189 -0.67 -7.51 -10.16
C VAL A 189 -0.48 -7.80 -8.67
N HIS A 190 -1.30 -8.66 -8.09
CA HIS A 190 -1.30 -8.92 -6.64
C HIS A 190 -0.43 -10.11 -6.23
N ARG A 191 0.62 -10.42 -7.01
CA ARG A 191 1.57 -11.50 -6.67
C ARG A 191 2.61 -11.08 -5.65
N ASP A 192 2.84 -9.79 -5.49
CA ASP A 192 3.92 -9.21 -4.69
C ASP A 192 3.44 -8.38 -3.49
N HIS A 193 2.12 -8.18 -3.35
CA HIS A 193 1.50 -7.47 -2.25
C HIS A 193 0.08 -7.97 -1.97
N LEU A 194 -0.47 -7.56 -0.83
CA LEU A 194 -1.86 -7.79 -0.44
C LEU A 194 -2.62 -6.47 -0.56
N HIS A 195 -3.74 -6.46 -1.27
CA HIS A 195 -4.63 -5.31 -1.37
C HIS A 195 -5.80 -5.49 -0.41
N ILE A 196 -6.06 -4.51 0.46
CA ILE A 196 -7.15 -4.57 1.44
C ILE A 196 -8.00 -3.30 1.34
N ALA A 197 -9.25 -3.44 0.87
CA ALA A 197 -10.16 -2.31 0.74
C ALA A 197 -11.52 -2.53 1.41
N PHE A 198 -12.16 -1.40 1.74
CA PHE A 198 -13.40 -1.31 2.49
C PHE A 198 -14.41 -0.46 1.73
N ASN A 199 -15.70 -0.77 1.87
CA ASN A 199 -16.79 -0.01 1.24
C ASN A 199 -17.68 0.73 2.27
N ARG A 200 -17.28 0.72 3.55
CA ARG A 200 -17.95 1.37 4.68
C ARG A 200 -17.06 2.38 5.41
N ASP A 201 -17.65 3.15 6.32
CA ASP A 201 -16.99 4.23 7.10
C ASP A 201 -16.98 4.02 8.61
N ASP A 202 -17.82 3.10 9.09
CA ASP A 202 -18.19 2.89 10.48
C ASP A 202 -17.59 1.60 11.05
#